data_AF-A0A914PIF6-F1
#
_entry.id   AF-A0A914PIF6-F1
#
_cell.length_a   1.000
_cell.length_b   1.000
_cell.length_c   1.000
_cell.angle_alpha   90.00
_cell.angle_beta   90.00
_cell.angle_gamma   90.00
#
_symmetry.space_group_name_H-M   'P 1'
#
loop_
_entity.id
_entity.type
_entity.pdbx_description
1 polymer ?
#
loop_
_entity_poly.entity_id
_entity_poly.type
_entity_poly.pdbx_seq_one_letter_code
_entity_poly.pdbx_strand_id
1 'polypeptide(L)'
;MFKLVFEFLVFVLPLNIFGLICNNASIASINNQIHNIPLTSQKCSSSVSSCVSKYFNDGDDFRYEIGCDIDILCIKYSNECFIDSYPTRICCCTTDNCVHLNATKPIEFSFPDGFKFSTATAAYQIEGGASEDGKAPNIWDIYTHKFGGIANNDTGDIACDSYHLWKTDIELLKATKVHHYRFSLSWSRLLPENDPMKPNKKALEYYHNLLDALLKANIEPVVTIFHWDLPQSIMEEGGFLDSAISDKFADYAKFVRFQL
;
A
#
# COMPACT_ATOMS: atom_id res chain seq x y z
N MET A 1 -4.38 24.11 1.55
CA MET A 1 -5.75 23.65 1.84
C MET A 1 -5.84 22.19 1.40
N PHE A 2 -5.75 21.26 2.33
CA PHE A 2 -5.76 19.80 2.06
C PHE A 2 -7.20 19.25 2.22
N LYS A 3 -7.47 18.08 1.63
CA LYS A 3 -8.79 17.44 1.73
C LYS A 3 -8.84 16.56 2.97
N LEU A 4 -9.85 16.83 3.81
CA LEU A 4 -10.21 15.99 4.95
C LEU A 4 -11.12 14.87 4.49
N VAL A 5 -10.77 13.62 4.79
CA VAL A 5 -11.55 12.44 4.45
C VAL A 5 -11.90 11.66 5.71
N PHE A 6 -13.18 11.33 5.87
CA PHE A 6 -13.70 10.43 6.90
C PHE A 6 -14.18 9.18 6.18
N GLU A 7 -13.55 8.03 6.40
CA GLU A 7 -13.79 6.83 5.58
C GLU A 7 -14.19 5.61 6.40
N PHE A 8 -15.32 5.01 6.00
CA PHE A 8 -15.63 3.59 6.15
C PHE A 8 -15.43 2.95 4.77
N LEU A 9 -14.33 2.21 4.59
CA LEU A 9 -13.91 1.49 3.37
C LEU A 9 -13.68 2.32 2.09
N VAL A 10 -12.42 2.38 1.65
CA VAL A 10 -12.06 2.57 0.24
C VAL A 10 -11.24 1.38 -0.24
N PHE A 11 -11.67 0.80 -1.36
CA PHE A 11 -10.92 -0.19 -2.13
C PHE A 11 -9.66 0.47 -2.71
N VAL A 12 -8.49 0.04 -2.24
CA VAL A 12 -7.18 0.45 -2.76
C VAL A 12 -6.70 -0.68 -3.69
N LEU A 13 -6.49 -0.38 -4.98
CA LEU A 13 -5.77 -1.30 -5.88
C LEU A 13 -4.34 -1.49 -5.34
N PRO A 14 -3.79 -2.72 -5.38
CA PRO A 14 -2.62 -3.11 -4.61
C PRO A 14 -1.34 -2.61 -5.30
N LEU A 15 -1.06 -1.31 -5.23
CA LEU A 15 0.32 -0.90 -5.05
C LEU A 15 0.57 -1.05 -3.55
N ASN A 16 1.26 -2.13 -3.18
CA ASN A 16 1.56 -2.51 -1.80
C ASN A 16 2.60 -1.54 -1.19
N ILE A 17 2.25 -0.25 -1.10
CA ILE A 17 3.08 0.79 -0.49
C ILE A 17 3.40 0.43 0.96
N PHE A 18 2.48 -0.25 1.64
CA PHE A 18 2.69 -0.82 2.96
C PHE A 18 3.88 -1.77 2.93
N GLY A 19 3.89 -2.75 2.02
CA GLY A 19 5.05 -3.62 1.80
C GLY A 19 6.33 -2.87 1.41
N LEU A 20 6.27 -1.73 0.71
CA LEU A 20 7.46 -0.96 0.35
C LEU A 20 8.05 -0.20 1.55
N ILE A 21 7.19 0.49 2.30
CA ILE A 21 7.53 1.25 3.50
C ILE A 21 8.05 0.29 4.58
N CYS A 22 7.31 -0.77 4.89
CA CYS A 22 7.64 -1.69 5.98
C CYS A 22 8.82 -2.63 5.70
N ASN A 23 9.20 -2.83 4.44
CA ASN A 23 10.39 -3.64 4.09
C ASN A 23 11.63 -2.78 3.78
N ASN A 24 11.59 -1.45 3.97
CA ASN A 24 12.67 -0.55 3.58
C ASN A 24 13.20 -0.85 2.17
N ALA A 25 12.26 -1.06 1.24
CA ALA A 25 12.57 -1.44 -0.12
C ALA A 25 13.50 -0.40 -0.76
N SER A 26 14.66 -0.83 -1.26
CA SER A 26 15.54 0.06 -2.03
C SER A 26 14.79 0.57 -3.28
N ILE A 27 15.10 1.77 -3.76
CA ILE A 27 14.55 2.29 -5.03
C ILE A 27 14.75 1.28 -6.18
N ALA A 28 15.83 0.48 -6.13
CA ALA A 28 16.10 -0.59 -7.07
C ALA A 28 15.10 -1.76 -6.99
N SER A 29 14.53 -2.08 -5.84
CA SER A 29 13.55 -3.17 -5.69
C SER A 29 12.12 -2.77 -6.07
N ILE A 30 11.76 -1.48 -6.02
CA ILE A 30 10.46 -0.98 -6.52
C ILE A 30 10.31 -1.28 -8.01
N ASN A 31 11.40 -1.17 -8.78
CA ASN A 31 11.39 -1.51 -10.21
C ASN A 31 11.24 -3.02 -10.48
N ASN A 32 11.44 -3.89 -9.48
CA ASN A 32 11.48 -5.35 -9.63
C ASN A 32 10.31 -6.12 -8.97
N GLN A 33 9.47 -5.50 -8.14
CA GLN A 33 8.44 -6.20 -7.34
C GLN A 33 7.11 -6.54 -8.06
N ILE A 34 7.12 -6.76 -9.37
CA ILE A 34 5.94 -7.24 -10.13
C ILE A 34 5.81 -8.78 -10.15
N HIS A 35 6.75 -9.52 -9.56
CA HIS A 35 6.82 -10.98 -9.78
C HIS A 35 6.63 -11.78 -8.50
N ASN A 36 5.45 -12.42 -8.35
CA ASN A 36 5.26 -13.78 -7.82
C ASN A 36 3.75 -14.12 -7.63
N ILE A 37 3.16 -14.88 -8.57
CA ILE A 37 1.77 -15.41 -8.52
C ILE A 37 1.80 -16.87 -9.06
N PRO A 38 0.95 -17.82 -8.57
CA PRO A 38 1.08 -19.23 -8.91
C PRO A 38 0.62 -19.58 -10.33
N LEU A 39 1.29 -20.57 -10.95
CA LEU A 39 1.11 -21.00 -12.34
C LEU A 39 0.03 -22.08 -12.48
N THR A 40 -0.83 -21.98 -13.50
CA THR A 40 -1.70 -23.07 -13.98
C THR A 40 -1.08 -23.73 -15.23
N SER A 41 -1.09 -25.07 -15.33
CA SER A 41 -0.47 -25.82 -16.44
C SER A 41 -1.47 -26.58 -17.32
N GLN A 42 -1.14 -26.74 -18.62
CA GLN A 42 -1.87 -27.59 -19.57
C GLN A 42 -0.91 -28.36 -20.50
N LYS A 43 -1.20 -29.64 -20.75
CA LYS A 43 -0.36 -30.55 -21.56
C LYS A 43 -0.51 -30.33 -23.07
N CYS A 44 0.61 -30.38 -23.79
CA CYS A 44 0.72 -29.99 -25.19
C CYS A 44 1.42 -31.08 -26.02
N SER A 45 1.07 -31.24 -27.31
CA SER A 45 1.66 -32.26 -28.20
C SER A 45 2.95 -31.79 -28.90
N SER A 46 3.67 -32.73 -29.49
CA SER A 46 5.12 -32.78 -29.85
C SER A 46 5.77 -31.67 -30.69
N SER A 47 5.14 -30.52 -30.97
CA SER A 47 5.83 -29.38 -31.60
C SER A 47 5.33 -28.03 -31.09
N VAL A 48 6.26 -27.07 -30.98
CA VAL A 48 5.96 -25.70 -30.51
C VAL A 48 4.91 -25.02 -31.39
N SER A 49 4.98 -25.16 -32.72
CA SER A 49 4.01 -24.52 -33.61
C SER A 49 2.59 -25.11 -33.47
N SER A 50 2.48 -26.40 -33.15
CA SER A 50 1.20 -27.06 -32.84
C SER A 50 0.61 -26.61 -31.51
N CYS A 51 1.42 -26.11 -30.57
CA CYS A 51 0.92 -25.53 -29.33
C CYS A 51 0.38 -24.12 -29.55
N VAL A 52 1.09 -23.29 -30.31
CA VAL A 52 0.66 -21.91 -30.60
C VAL A 52 -0.68 -21.86 -31.32
N SER A 53 -0.87 -22.67 -32.36
CA SER A 53 -2.12 -22.71 -33.14
C SER A 53 -3.34 -23.26 -32.40
N LYS A 54 -3.14 -23.99 -31.29
CA LYS A 54 -4.24 -24.53 -30.48
C LYS A 54 -4.79 -23.52 -29.48
N TYR A 55 -4.00 -22.49 -29.13
CA TYR A 55 -4.38 -21.41 -28.22
C TYR A 55 -4.93 -20.18 -28.93
N PHE A 56 -4.51 -19.93 -30.17
CA PHE A 56 -4.93 -18.76 -30.96
C PHE A 56 -5.61 -19.24 -32.24
N ASN A 57 -6.88 -18.88 -32.43
CA ASN A 57 -7.58 -19.13 -33.70
C ASN A 57 -6.99 -18.21 -34.79
N ASP A 58 -7.00 -18.67 -36.05
CA ASP A 58 -6.48 -17.99 -37.27
C ASP A 58 -7.17 -16.64 -37.63
N GLY A 59 -7.79 -15.95 -36.67
CA GLY A 59 -8.45 -14.65 -36.83
C GLY A 59 -8.01 -13.55 -35.86
N ASP A 60 -7.13 -13.83 -34.91
CA ASP A 60 -6.67 -12.83 -33.96
C ASP A 60 -5.34 -12.17 -34.39
N ASP A 61 -5.34 -10.84 -34.47
CA ASP A 61 -4.23 -9.96 -34.90
C ASP A 61 -3.11 -9.86 -33.84
N PHE A 62 -2.57 -11.00 -33.42
CA PHE A 62 -1.44 -11.08 -32.50
C PHE A 62 -0.13 -11.00 -33.28
N ARG A 63 0.71 -10.01 -32.96
CA ARG A 63 2.10 -9.98 -33.40
C ARG A 63 2.94 -10.75 -32.39
N TYR A 64 3.69 -11.74 -32.85
CA TYR A 64 4.60 -12.53 -32.01
C TYR A 64 6.05 -12.15 -32.36
N GLU A 65 6.84 -11.83 -31.35
CA GLU A 65 8.30 -11.75 -31.47
C GLU A 65 8.94 -12.96 -30.76
N ILE A 66 9.85 -13.64 -31.45
CA ILE A 66 10.65 -14.73 -30.87
C ILE A 66 11.87 -14.10 -30.21
N GLY A 67 11.81 -13.94 -28.89
CA GLY A 67 12.91 -13.41 -28.08
C GLY A 67 13.35 -14.39 -27.00
N CYS A 68 14.67 -14.54 -26.83
CA CYS A 68 15.29 -15.22 -25.70
C CYS A 68 15.89 -14.15 -24.77
N ASP A 69 15.08 -13.53 -23.91
CA ASP A 69 15.59 -12.69 -22.83
C ASP A 69 14.95 -13.09 -21.49
N ILE A 70 15.75 -13.87 -20.76
CA ILE A 70 16.03 -14.00 -19.31
C ILE A 70 14.91 -13.69 -18.28
N ASP A 71 14.85 -14.58 -17.26
CA ASP A 71 14.13 -14.51 -15.96
C ASP A 71 12.73 -15.16 -15.81
N ILE A 72 12.48 -16.30 -16.47
CA ILE A 72 11.45 -17.25 -16.01
C ILE A 72 12.05 -18.65 -15.91
N LEU A 73 11.81 -19.32 -14.77
CA LEU A 73 12.23 -20.70 -14.50
C LEU A 73 11.40 -21.66 -15.38
N CYS A 74 11.75 -21.76 -16.67
CA CYS A 74 11.14 -22.72 -17.58
C CYS A 74 11.55 -24.14 -17.15
N ILE A 75 10.60 -24.89 -16.57
CA ILE A 75 10.84 -26.28 -16.18
C ILE A 75 10.92 -27.11 -17.47
N LYS A 76 12.14 -27.51 -17.84
CA LYS A 76 12.49 -28.19 -19.11
C LYS A 76 11.90 -29.61 -19.27
N TYR A 77 10.99 -30.05 -18.39
CA TYR A 77 10.75 -31.48 -18.17
C TYR A 77 9.31 -31.98 -18.37
N SER A 78 8.39 -31.25 -19.04
CA SER A 78 7.02 -31.78 -19.18
C SER A 78 6.28 -31.65 -20.53
N ASN A 79 6.85 -31.07 -21.61
CA ASN A 79 6.07 -30.77 -22.83
C ASN A 79 4.75 -30.01 -22.49
N GLU A 80 4.81 -29.10 -21.52
CA GLU A 80 3.68 -28.30 -21.06
C GLU A 80 3.93 -26.82 -21.39
N CYS A 81 2.85 -26.11 -21.73
CA CYS A 81 2.88 -24.66 -21.82
C CYS A 81 2.28 -24.08 -20.53
N PHE A 82 2.90 -23.01 -20.03
CA PHE A 82 2.48 -22.32 -18.81
C PHE A 82 2.00 -20.91 -19.16
N ILE A 83 0.90 -20.51 -18.54
CA ILE A 83 0.31 -19.17 -18.68
C ILE A 83 0.50 -18.46 -17.34
N ASP A 84 1.19 -17.31 -17.36
CA ASP A 84 1.24 -16.41 -16.21
C ASP A 84 -0.08 -15.62 -16.11
N SER A 85 -0.55 -15.37 -14.89
CA SER A 85 -1.89 -14.92 -14.58
C SER A 85 -2.13 -13.41 -14.84
N TYR A 86 -1.14 -12.61 -15.24
CA TYR A 86 -1.33 -11.19 -15.62
C TYR A 86 -0.29 -10.74 -16.69
N PRO A 87 -0.65 -9.76 -17.56
CA PRO A 87 -0.79 -10.00 -18.99
C PRO A 87 0.47 -10.56 -19.70
N THR A 88 0.32 -11.79 -20.19
CA THR A 88 0.75 -12.25 -21.53
C THR A 88 2.22 -12.52 -21.78
N ARG A 89 2.85 -13.36 -20.95
CA ARG A 89 4.00 -14.16 -21.35
C ARG A 89 3.61 -15.64 -21.33
N ILE A 90 3.55 -16.27 -22.50
CA ILE A 90 3.33 -17.72 -22.63
C ILE A 90 4.70 -18.35 -22.86
N CYS A 91 5.10 -19.25 -21.97
CA CYS A 91 6.28 -20.10 -22.18
C CYS A 91 5.82 -21.46 -22.70
N CYS A 92 6.26 -21.83 -23.89
CA CYS A 92 6.09 -23.17 -24.43
C CYS A 92 7.46 -23.84 -24.59
N CYS A 93 7.68 -24.95 -23.90
CA CYS A 93 8.91 -25.73 -23.97
C CYS A 93 8.64 -27.15 -24.47
N THR A 94 9.49 -27.62 -25.38
CA THR A 94 9.66 -29.05 -25.70
C THR A 94 10.97 -29.55 -25.09
N THR A 95 11.28 -30.84 -25.26
CA THR A 95 12.55 -31.43 -24.83
C THR A 95 13.78 -30.71 -25.38
N ASP A 96 13.67 -30.12 -26.57
CA ASP A 96 14.81 -29.60 -27.31
C ASP A 96 14.87 -28.07 -27.38
N ASN A 97 13.73 -27.37 -27.27
CA ASN A 97 13.64 -25.91 -27.43
C ASN A 97 12.56 -25.27 -26.53
N CYS A 98 12.76 -24.02 -26.13
CA CYS A 98 11.73 -23.19 -25.49
C CYS A 98 11.48 -21.93 -26.32
N VAL A 99 10.22 -21.50 -26.41
CA VAL A 99 9.82 -20.24 -27.05
C VAL A 99 8.98 -19.42 -26.07
N HIS A 100 9.33 -18.15 -25.94
CA HIS A 100 8.54 -17.15 -25.24
C HIS A 100 7.65 -16.45 -26.26
N LEU A 101 6.33 -16.44 -26.00
CA LEU A 101 5.38 -15.66 -26.77
C LEU A 101 4.92 -14.49 -25.89
N ASN A 102 5.27 -13.28 -26.30
CA ASN A 102 4.63 -12.08 -25.78
C ASN A 102 3.29 -11.92 -26.50
N ALA A 103 2.19 -12.32 -25.87
CA ALA A 103 0.87 -12.15 -26.44
C ALA A 103 0.30 -10.77 -26.08
N THR A 104 0.99 -9.68 -26.40
CA THR A 104 0.48 -8.35 -26.02
C THR A 104 -0.61 -7.91 -26.98
N LYS A 105 -1.87 -8.18 -26.63
CA LYS A 105 -2.91 -7.18 -26.87
C LYS A 105 -2.97 -6.35 -25.58
N PRO A 106 -2.44 -5.13 -25.55
CA PRO A 106 -2.67 -4.24 -24.41
C PRO A 106 -4.17 -4.21 -24.18
N ILE A 107 -4.60 -4.53 -22.97
CA ILE A 107 -5.98 -4.25 -22.61
C ILE A 107 -6.05 -2.72 -22.62
N GLU A 108 -6.68 -2.13 -23.64
CA GLU A 108 -6.86 -0.68 -23.79
C GLU A 108 -7.89 -0.18 -22.76
N PHE A 109 -7.61 -0.36 -21.47
CA PHE A 109 -8.26 0.41 -20.42
C PHE A 109 -7.44 1.67 -20.21
N SER A 110 -7.93 2.77 -20.74
CA SER A 110 -7.47 4.11 -20.36
C SER A 110 -8.31 4.60 -19.19
N PHE A 111 -7.66 5.29 -18.26
CA PHE A 111 -8.38 6.08 -17.26
C PHE A 111 -8.82 7.40 -17.89
N PRO A 112 -9.91 8.02 -17.40
CA PRO A 112 -10.30 9.35 -17.82
C PRO A 112 -9.15 10.34 -17.66
N ASP A 113 -9.11 11.35 -18.52
CA ASP A 113 -8.13 12.44 -18.40
C ASP A 113 -8.19 13.07 -17.01
N GLY A 114 -7.02 13.27 -16.40
CA GLY A 114 -6.90 13.81 -15.04
C GLY A 114 -7.18 12.80 -13.92
N PHE A 115 -7.33 11.51 -14.21
CA PHE A 115 -7.36 10.47 -13.18
C PHE A 115 -6.06 10.48 -12.37
N LYS A 116 -6.19 10.56 -11.04
CA LYS A 116 -5.06 10.67 -10.12
C LYS A 116 -4.86 9.37 -9.35
N PHE A 117 -3.65 8.83 -9.43
CA PHE A 117 -3.24 7.68 -8.63
C PHE A 117 -2.82 8.10 -7.22
N SER A 118 -3.17 7.28 -6.23
CA SER A 118 -2.84 7.50 -4.83
C SER A 118 -2.35 6.21 -4.19
N THR A 119 -1.52 6.35 -3.17
CA THR A 119 -1.25 5.34 -2.16
C THR A 119 -1.91 5.73 -0.84
N ALA A 120 -2.12 4.78 0.07
CA ALA A 120 -2.79 5.01 1.33
C ALA A 120 -2.14 4.25 2.50
N THR A 121 -2.07 4.89 3.67
CA THR A 121 -1.58 4.32 4.93
C THR A 121 -2.42 4.79 6.13
N ALA A 122 -2.20 4.19 7.29
CA ALA A 122 -2.79 4.61 8.57
C ALA A 122 -1.71 4.68 9.66
N ALA A 123 -1.82 5.67 10.55
CA ALA A 123 -0.82 6.01 11.55
C ALA A 123 -0.38 4.81 12.38
N TYR A 124 -1.31 4.09 13.01
CA TYR A 124 -0.99 2.93 13.84
C TYR A 124 -0.29 1.80 13.07
N GLN A 125 -0.57 1.67 11.78
CA GLN A 125 -0.03 0.59 10.95
C GLN A 125 1.42 0.83 10.51
N ILE A 126 1.87 2.09 10.41
CA ILE A 126 3.19 2.41 9.84
C ILE A 126 4.10 3.24 10.74
N GLU A 127 3.56 4.10 11.62
CA GLU A 127 4.37 5.10 12.32
C GLU A 127 5.37 4.50 13.29
N GLY A 128 4.93 3.58 14.16
CA GLY A 128 5.74 3.20 15.32
C GLY A 128 5.89 4.34 16.32
N GLY A 129 6.98 4.34 17.08
CA GLY A 129 7.23 5.35 18.12
C GLY A 129 6.07 5.44 19.11
N ALA A 130 5.52 4.27 19.52
CA ALA A 130 4.23 4.20 20.21
C ALA A 130 4.22 4.87 21.59
N SER A 131 5.39 4.98 22.23
CA SER A 131 5.59 5.64 23.53
C SER A 131 6.60 6.80 23.47
N GLU A 132 6.87 7.32 22.27
CA GLU A 132 7.87 8.37 22.04
C GLU A 132 7.23 9.76 21.99
N ASP A 133 8.06 10.77 22.30
CA ASP A 133 7.72 12.19 22.19
C ASP A 133 6.37 12.60 22.78
N GLY A 134 5.93 11.91 23.85
CA GLY A 134 4.70 12.22 24.56
C GLY A 134 3.41 11.69 23.92
N LYS A 135 3.48 10.76 22.95
CA LYS A 135 2.29 10.03 22.49
C LYS A 135 1.62 9.29 23.64
N ALA A 136 0.29 9.44 23.78
CA ALA A 136 -0.49 8.62 24.69
C ALA A 136 -0.90 7.27 24.05
N PRO A 137 -1.19 6.23 24.87
CA PRO A 137 -1.76 4.99 24.38
C PRO A 137 -3.12 5.18 23.70
N ASN A 138 -3.36 4.41 22.66
CA ASN A 138 -4.66 4.24 22.01
C ASN A 138 -5.21 2.82 22.25
N ILE A 139 -6.45 2.56 21.82
CA ILE A 139 -7.10 1.26 22.02
C ILE A 139 -6.34 0.08 21.42
N TRP A 140 -5.63 0.27 20.30
CA TRP A 140 -4.82 -0.77 19.69
C TRP A 140 -3.52 -1.03 20.44
N ASP A 141 -2.90 0.00 21.04
CA ASP A 141 -1.75 -0.19 21.94
C ASP A 141 -2.15 -1.15 23.07
N ILE A 142 -3.29 -0.90 23.72
CA ILE A 142 -3.78 -1.78 24.78
C ILE A 142 -4.19 -3.15 24.24
N TYR A 143 -4.90 -3.18 23.10
CA TYR A 143 -5.41 -4.42 22.52
C TYR A 143 -4.27 -5.39 22.20
N THR A 144 -3.27 -4.95 21.44
CA THR A 144 -2.17 -5.79 20.96
C THR A 144 -1.27 -6.30 22.08
N HIS A 145 -1.09 -5.53 23.16
CA HIS A 145 -0.26 -5.91 24.30
C HIS A 145 -0.94 -6.83 25.31
N LYS A 146 -2.26 -6.66 25.48
CA LYS A 146 -3.01 -7.30 26.58
C LYS A 146 -3.85 -8.47 26.10
N PHE A 147 -4.35 -8.39 24.87
CA PHE A 147 -5.30 -9.35 24.34
C PHE A 147 -4.65 -10.05 23.15
N GLY A 148 -4.60 -11.37 23.20
CA GLY A 148 -4.13 -12.17 22.06
C GLY A 148 -5.03 -12.02 20.83
N GLY A 149 -4.71 -12.74 19.77
CA GLY A 149 -5.51 -12.73 18.53
C GLY A 149 -4.92 -11.87 17.41
N ILE A 150 -3.76 -11.28 17.65
CA ILE A 150 -2.87 -10.82 16.58
C ILE A 150 -1.93 -11.98 16.20
N ALA A 151 -1.75 -12.21 14.90
CA ALA A 151 -0.79 -13.19 14.43
C ALA A 151 0.61 -12.87 15.00
N ASN A 152 1.35 -13.91 15.39
CA ASN A 152 2.71 -13.80 15.97
C ASN A 152 2.85 -12.90 17.22
N ASN A 153 1.74 -12.45 17.81
CA ASN A 153 1.72 -11.40 18.85
C ASN A 153 2.36 -10.08 18.37
N ASP A 154 2.18 -9.73 17.10
CA ASP A 154 2.71 -8.47 16.55
C ASP A 154 2.05 -7.24 17.22
N THR A 155 2.81 -6.15 17.35
CA THR A 155 2.37 -4.87 17.92
C THR A 155 2.68 -3.70 16.97
N GLY A 156 2.05 -2.56 17.22
CA GLY A 156 2.32 -1.30 16.50
C GLY A 156 3.49 -0.48 17.07
N ASP A 157 4.33 -1.04 17.94
CA ASP A 157 5.34 -0.26 18.68
C ASP A 157 6.41 0.35 17.77
N ILE A 158 6.90 -0.47 16.84
CA ILE A 158 7.84 -0.09 15.79
C ILE A 158 7.10 0.00 14.44
N ALA A 159 6.22 -0.97 14.16
CA ALA A 159 5.53 -1.07 12.88
C ALA A 159 6.52 -1.00 11.69
N CYS A 160 6.45 0.07 10.90
CA CYS A 160 7.31 0.31 9.73
C CYS A 160 8.32 1.44 9.99
N ASP A 161 8.32 1.95 11.22
CA ASP A 161 9.17 3.02 11.72
C ASP A 161 9.05 4.34 10.94
N SER A 162 7.91 4.58 10.28
CA SER A 162 7.67 5.79 9.49
C SER A 162 7.76 7.07 10.34
N TYR A 163 7.56 7.01 11.66
CA TYR A 163 7.75 8.16 12.54
C TYR A 163 9.18 8.72 12.44
N HIS A 164 10.17 7.83 12.30
CA HIS A 164 11.57 8.19 12.11
C HIS A 164 11.99 8.24 10.64
N LEU A 165 11.40 7.37 9.81
CA LEU A 165 11.79 7.14 8.41
C LEU A 165 10.93 7.86 7.38
N TRP A 166 10.05 8.78 7.79
CA TRP A 166 9.14 9.50 6.88
C TRP A 166 9.86 10.16 5.68
N LYS A 167 11.13 10.59 5.83
CA LYS A 167 11.90 11.14 4.70
C LYS A 167 12.18 10.10 3.62
N THR A 168 12.45 8.86 4.02
CA THR A 168 12.58 7.73 3.11
C THR A 168 11.26 7.45 2.42
N ASP A 169 10.15 7.48 3.18
CA ASP A 169 8.81 7.27 2.62
C ASP A 169 8.48 8.30 1.52
N ILE A 170 8.86 9.57 1.70
CA ILE A 170 8.71 10.61 0.67
C ILE A 170 9.48 10.25 -0.62
N GLU A 171 10.70 9.73 -0.51
CA GLU A 171 11.47 9.32 -1.68
C GLU A 171 10.85 8.10 -2.38
N LEU A 172 10.30 7.15 -1.62
CA LEU A 172 9.55 6.03 -2.19
C LEU A 172 8.29 6.51 -2.91
N LEU A 173 7.52 7.43 -2.31
CA LEU A 173 6.32 7.99 -2.91
C LEU A 173 6.65 8.73 -4.23
N LYS A 174 7.74 9.50 -4.27
CA LYS A 174 8.24 10.12 -5.50
C LYS A 174 8.60 9.08 -6.57
N ALA A 175 9.29 8.01 -6.18
CA ALA A 175 9.65 6.92 -7.09
C ALA A 175 8.41 6.22 -7.69
N THR A 176 7.34 6.08 -6.91
CA THR A 176 6.06 5.51 -7.39
C THR A 176 5.25 6.44 -8.30
N LYS A 177 5.62 7.72 -8.42
CA LYS A 177 4.95 8.72 -9.26
C LYS A 177 3.45 8.88 -8.97
N VAL A 178 3.07 8.74 -7.70
CA VAL A 178 1.69 8.99 -7.26
C VAL A 178 1.37 10.49 -7.26
N HIS A 179 0.09 10.81 -7.43
CA HIS A 179 -0.40 12.19 -7.41
C HIS A 179 -0.83 12.61 -6.00
N HIS A 180 -1.37 11.66 -5.25
CA HIS A 180 -1.78 11.87 -3.86
C HIS A 180 -1.12 10.86 -2.94
N TYR A 181 -1.01 11.25 -1.67
CA TYR A 181 -0.74 10.34 -0.58
C TYR A 181 -1.81 10.50 0.48
N ARG A 182 -2.58 9.45 0.70
CA ARG A 182 -3.54 9.39 1.80
C ARG A 182 -2.84 8.83 3.03
N PHE A 183 -2.88 9.55 4.14
CA PHE A 183 -2.39 9.06 5.42
C PHE A 183 -3.36 9.46 6.52
N SER A 184 -3.25 8.83 7.69
CA SER A 184 -4.02 9.25 8.87
C SER A 184 -3.16 9.94 9.91
N LEU A 185 -3.81 10.79 10.70
CA LEU A 185 -3.22 11.37 11.90
C LEU A 185 -3.50 10.45 13.09
N SER A 186 -2.57 10.41 14.05
CA SER A 186 -2.81 9.75 15.32
C SER A 186 -3.35 10.73 16.35
N TRP A 187 -4.61 10.53 16.75
CA TRP A 187 -5.28 11.39 17.73
C TRP A 187 -4.52 11.38 19.06
N SER A 188 -4.17 10.19 19.58
CA SER A 188 -3.47 10.08 20.86
C SER A 188 -2.04 10.62 20.81
N ARG A 189 -1.44 10.75 19.63
CA ARG A 189 -0.16 11.44 19.43
C ARG A 189 -0.33 12.95 19.46
N LEU A 190 -1.33 13.49 18.76
CA LEU A 190 -1.60 14.93 18.66
C LEU A 190 -2.12 15.53 19.97
N LEU A 191 -3.08 14.87 20.62
CA LEU A 191 -3.72 15.30 21.85
C LEU A 191 -3.64 14.19 22.92
N PRO A 192 -2.48 14.01 23.58
CA PRO A 192 -2.29 12.94 24.57
C PRO A 192 -3.27 13.01 25.75
N GLU A 193 -3.59 14.23 26.19
CA GLU A 193 -4.57 14.50 27.25
C GLU A 193 -6.00 14.71 26.72
N ASN A 194 -6.24 14.54 25.41
CA ASN A 194 -7.48 14.90 24.71
C ASN A 194 -7.90 16.38 24.87
N ASP A 195 -6.96 17.25 25.22
CA ASP A 195 -7.19 18.69 25.40
C ASP A 195 -6.56 19.48 24.23
N PRO A 196 -7.36 20.06 23.33
CA PRO A 196 -6.88 20.91 22.23
C PRO A 196 -6.00 22.10 22.66
N MET A 197 -6.08 22.54 23.92
CA MET A 197 -5.26 23.62 24.47
C MET A 197 -3.85 23.18 24.88
N LYS A 198 -3.62 21.88 24.99
CA LYS A 198 -2.32 21.29 25.35
C LYS A 198 -1.87 20.26 24.31
N PRO A 199 -1.68 20.68 23.05
CA PRO A 199 -1.26 19.75 22.02
C PRO A 199 0.17 19.29 22.23
N ASN A 200 0.46 18.10 21.73
CA ASN A 200 1.82 17.61 21.64
C ASN A 200 2.57 18.34 20.51
N LYS A 201 3.50 19.21 20.89
CA LYS A 201 4.29 20.01 19.95
C LYS A 201 5.17 19.17 19.03
N LYS A 202 5.68 18.03 19.51
CA LYS A 202 6.53 17.13 18.70
C LYS A 202 5.70 16.41 17.64
N ALA A 203 4.49 16.01 17.99
CA ALA A 203 3.54 15.46 17.03
C ALA A 203 3.18 16.47 15.92
N LEU A 204 2.89 17.72 16.30
CA LEU A 204 2.63 18.79 15.33
C LEU A 204 3.83 19.01 14.40
N GLU A 205 5.04 19.07 14.95
CA GLU A 205 6.29 19.18 14.18
C GLU A 205 6.44 18.03 13.17
N TYR A 206 6.20 16.79 13.60
CA TYR A 206 6.23 15.62 12.72
C TYR A 206 5.24 15.72 11.55
N TYR A 207 3.95 16.01 11.82
CA TYR A 207 2.95 16.09 10.76
C TYR A 207 3.14 17.30 9.85
N HIS A 208 3.60 18.45 10.36
CA HIS A 208 3.97 19.59 9.52
C HIS A 208 5.12 19.23 8.58
N ASN A 209 6.19 18.61 9.11
CA ASN A 209 7.33 18.19 8.30
C ASN A 209 6.90 17.21 7.18
N LEU A 210 6.03 16.26 7.50
CA LEU A 210 5.48 15.33 6.52
C LEU A 210 4.66 16.05 5.43
N LEU A 211 3.73 16.94 5.84
CA LEU A 211 2.90 17.72 4.92
C LEU A 211 3.74 18.61 3.99
N ASP A 212 4.70 19.34 4.54
CA ASP A 212 5.58 20.23 3.79
C ASP A 212 6.44 19.44 2.79
N ALA A 213 6.93 18.27 3.18
CA ALA A 213 7.71 17.41 2.30
C ALA A 213 6.89 16.82 1.15
N LEU A 214 5.65 16.41 1.40
CA LEU A 214 4.72 15.95 0.36
C LEU A 214 4.45 17.05 -0.66
N LEU A 215 4.12 18.26 -0.18
CA LEU A 215 3.86 19.40 -1.06
C LEU A 215 5.10 19.78 -1.87
N LYS A 216 6.29 19.77 -1.25
CA LYS A 216 7.57 20.00 -1.94
C LYS A 216 7.88 18.92 -2.98
N ALA A 217 7.43 17.70 -2.75
CA ALA A 217 7.52 16.58 -3.69
C ALA A 217 6.42 16.59 -4.78
N ASN A 218 5.53 17.60 -4.79
CA ASN A 218 4.38 17.68 -5.68
C ASN A 218 3.41 16.50 -5.53
N ILE A 219 3.26 16.00 -4.31
CA ILE A 219 2.30 14.96 -3.93
C ILE A 219 1.23 15.62 -3.05
N GLU A 220 -0.02 15.57 -3.47
CA GLU A 220 -1.12 16.22 -2.75
C GLU A 220 -1.52 15.38 -1.52
N PRO A 221 -1.42 15.92 -0.29
CA PRO A 221 -1.80 15.19 0.92
C PRO A 221 -3.32 15.05 1.05
N VAL A 222 -3.78 13.84 1.35
CA VAL A 222 -5.18 13.53 1.67
C VAL A 222 -5.24 13.02 3.10
N VAL A 223 -5.78 13.82 4.02
CA VAL A 223 -5.64 13.57 5.45
C VAL A 223 -6.88 12.89 6.01
N THR A 224 -6.68 11.70 6.58
CA THR A 224 -7.69 10.99 7.38
C THR A 224 -7.50 11.36 8.84
N ILE A 225 -8.46 12.06 9.45
CA ILE A 225 -8.26 12.54 10.83
C ILE A 225 -8.45 11.44 11.88
N PHE A 226 -9.18 10.37 11.54
CA PHE A 226 -9.37 9.23 12.42
C PHE A 226 -9.33 7.91 11.64
N HIS A 227 -8.45 6.99 12.06
CA HIS A 227 -8.31 5.67 11.45
C HIS A 227 -8.13 4.60 12.53
N TRP A 228 -9.16 4.49 13.39
CA TRP A 228 -9.35 3.42 14.39
C TRP A 228 -8.42 3.46 15.61
N ASP A 229 -7.52 4.43 15.72
CA ASP A 229 -6.59 4.60 16.84
C ASP A 229 -7.13 5.57 17.91
N LEU A 230 -8.32 5.25 18.45
CA LEU A 230 -8.97 6.05 19.48
C LEU A 230 -8.08 6.15 20.74
N PRO A 231 -7.85 7.35 21.32
CA PRO A 231 -7.12 7.49 22.57
C PRO A 231 -7.74 6.62 23.68
N GLN A 232 -6.89 5.90 24.41
CA GLN A 232 -7.35 4.94 25.41
C GLN A 232 -8.14 5.63 26.53
N SER A 233 -7.74 6.85 26.91
CA SER A 233 -8.46 7.67 27.88
C SER A 233 -9.90 8.01 27.46
N ILE A 234 -10.16 8.17 26.16
CA ILE A 234 -11.53 8.35 25.66
C ILE A 234 -12.31 7.03 25.70
N MET A 235 -11.65 5.90 25.41
CA MET A 235 -12.28 4.59 25.52
C MET A 235 -12.70 4.28 26.96
N GLU A 236 -11.91 4.68 27.94
CA GLU A 236 -12.21 4.54 29.37
C GLU A 236 -13.44 5.36 29.81
N GLU A 237 -13.76 6.43 29.09
CA GLU A 237 -14.99 7.21 29.26
C GLU A 237 -16.20 6.61 28.53
N GLY A 238 -16.02 5.54 27.73
CA GLY A 238 -17.08 4.86 26.98
C GLY A 238 -16.90 4.84 25.46
N GLY A 239 -15.90 5.56 24.94
CA GLY A 239 -15.53 5.55 23.53
C GLY A 239 -16.71 5.86 22.60
N PHE A 240 -16.82 5.11 21.50
CA PHE A 240 -17.91 5.31 20.52
C PHE A 240 -19.30 4.91 21.01
N LEU A 241 -19.42 4.29 22.19
CA LEU A 241 -20.72 3.97 22.79
C LEU A 241 -21.25 5.12 23.64
N ASP A 242 -20.41 6.11 23.99
CA ASP A 242 -20.83 7.33 24.65
C ASP A 242 -21.16 8.42 23.62
N SER A 243 -22.35 9.03 23.74
CA SER A 243 -22.75 10.19 22.93
C SER A 243 -21.78 11.38 22.99
N ALA A 244 -21.06 11.57 24.10
CA ALA A 244 -20.08 12.65 24.28
C ALA A 244 -18.89 12.54 23.31
N ILE A 245 -18.67 11.38 22.69
CA ILE A 245 -17.62 11.18 21.69
C ILE A 245 -17.76 12.12 20.50
N SER A 246 -18.99 12.47 20.12
CA SER A 246 -19.27 13.35 18.99
C SER A 246 -18.66 14.73 19.22
N ASP A 247 -18.82 15.27 20.43
CA ASP A 247 -18.28 16.60 20.78
C ASP A 247 -16.76 16.56 20.88
N LYS A 248 -16.19 15.53 21.52
CA LYS A 248 -14.73 15.33 21.60
C LYS A 248 -14.10 15.21 20.21
N PHE A 249 -14.73 14.43 19.32
CA PHE A 249 -14.26 14.28 17.95
C PHE A 249 -14.39 15.57 17.15
N ALA A 250 -15.48 16.33 17.35
CA ALA A 250 -15.66 17.64 16.72
C ALA A 250 -14.58 18.63 17.14
N ASP A 251 -14.21 18.66 18.43
CA ASP A 251 -13.14 19.52 18.94
C ASP A 251 -11.76 19.11 18.43
N TYR A 252 -11.49 17.81 18.34
CA TYR A 252 -10.29 17.29 17.68
C TYR A 252 -10.25 17.65 16.19
N ALA A 253 -11.37 17.53 15.46
CA ALA A 253 -11.45 17.90 14.06
C ALA A 253 -11.22 19.41 13.84
N LYS A 254 -11.78 20.27 14.72
CA LYS A 254 -11.48 21.71 14.72
C LYS A 254 -10.01 21.98 14.98
N PHE A 255 -9.43 21.31 15.99
CA PHE A 255 -8.01 21.42 16.31
C PHE A 255 -7.14 21.11 15.08
N VAL A 256 -7.35 19.95 14.44
CA VAL A 256 -6.61 19.56 13.24
C VAL A 256 -6.75 20.60 12.13
N ARG A 257 -7.97 21.09 11.88
CA ARG A 257 -8.23 22.11 10.85
C ARG A 257 -7.44 23.41 11.07
N PHE A 258 -7.22 23.81 12.32
CA PHE A 258 -6.56 25.08 12.65
C PHE A 258 -5.06 24.96 12.88
N GLN A 259 -4.57 23.77 13.21
CA GLN A 259 -3.16 23.56 13.53
C GLN A 259 -2.36 22.96 12.37
N LEU A 260 -2.97 22.12 11.52
CA LEU A 260 -2.31 21.51 10.37
C LEU A 260 -2.79 22.15 9.07
#